data_AF-A0A1I3CE52-F1
#
_entry.id   AF-A0A1I3CE52-F1
#
_cell.length_a   1.000
_cell.length_b   1.000
_cell.length_c   1.000
_cell.angle_alpha   90.00
_cell.angle_beta   90.00
_cell.angle_gamma   90.00
#
_symmetry.space_group_name_H-M   'P 1'
#
loop_
_entity.id
_entity.type
_entity.pdbx_description
1 polymer ?
#
loop_
_entity_poly.entity_id
_entity_poly.type
_entity_poly.pdbx_seq_one_letter_code
_entity_poly.pdbx_strand_id
1 'polypeptide(L)' 'MQDLPKRVVIASIAVAALVAVASLSDLFVGIPFSGSEHTRMMDILFIVASGIVIYLGLNAYKDFS' A
#
# COMPACT_ATOMS: atom_id res chain seq x y z
N MET A 1 -7.17 19.05 -18.47
CA MET A 1 -6.40 18.86 -17.21
C MET A 1 -6.86 17.61 -16.43
N GLN A 2 -7.49 16.62 -17.07
CA GLN A 2 -8.02 15.43 -16.38
C GLN A 2 -6.97 14.32 -16.19
N ASP A 3 -5.78 14.46 -16.79
CA ASP A 3 -4.74 13.42 -16.78
C ASP A 3 -3.90 13.42 -15.50
N LEU A 4 -3.71 14.58 -14.87
CA LEU A 4 -2.89 14.70 -13.66
C LEU A 4 -3.51 13.94 -12.47
N PRO A 5 -4.82 14.09 -12.16
CA PRO A 5 -5.46 13.33 -11.09
C PRO A 5 -5.39 11.81 -11.33
N LYS A 6 -5.65 11.36 -12.57
CA LYS A 6 -5.59 9.94 -12.94
C LYS A 6 -4.20 9.36 -12.75
N ARG A 7 -3.15 10.08 -13.17
CA ARG A 7 -1.74 9.65 -12.97
C ARG A 7 -1.37 9.56 -11.49
N VAL A 8 -1.83 10.51 -10.67
CA VAL A 8 -1.58 10.49 -9.23
C VAL A 8 -2.26 9.29 -8.57
N VAL A 9 -3.51 8.97 -8.93
CA VAL A 9 -4.22 7.79 -8.41
C VAL A 9 -3.46 6.50 -8.74
N ILE A 10 -3.03 6.33 -9.99
CA ILE A 10 -2.28 5.13 -10.41
C ILE A 10 -0.94 5.05 -9.66
N ALA A 11 -0.23 6.16 -9.50
CA ALA A 11 1.02 6.21 -8.75
C ALA A 11 0.81 5.83 -7.27
N SER A 12 -0.25 6.33 -6.63
CA SER A 12 -0.60 6.00 -5.25
C SER A 12 -0.91 4.52 -5.07
N ILE A 13 -1.65 3.91 -6.00
CA ILE A 13 -1.92 2.46 -5.98
C ILE A 13 -0.62 1.67 -6.13
N ALA A 14 0.28 2.08 -7.03
CA ALA A 14 1.55 1.41 -7.25
C ALA A 14 2.45 1.44 -5.99
N VAL A 15 2.54 2.58 -5.32
CA VAL A 15 3.29 2.70 -4.05
C VAL A 15 2.63 1.86 -2.95
N ALA A 16 1.31 1.88 -2.84
CA ALA A 16 0.59 1.06 -1.87
C ALA A 16 0.83 -0.44 -2.09
N ALA A 17 0.88 -0.90 -3.35
CA ALA A 17 1.20 -2.28 -3.68
C ALA A 17 2.63 -2.66 -3.25
N LEU A 18 3.61 -1.76 -3.43
CA LEU A 18 4.98 -1.99 -2.94
C LEU A 18 5.02 -2.10 -1.42
N VAL A 19 4.26 -1.26 -0.70
CA VAL A 19 4.14 -1.34 0.78
C VAL A 19 3.49 -2.64 1.21
N ALA A 20 2.45 -3.11 0.50
CA ALA A 20 1.81 -4.40 0.78
C ALA A 20 2.81 -5.57 0.63
N VAL A 21 3.63 -5.55 -0.43
CA VAL A 21 4.66 -6.58 -0.65
C VAL A 21 5.75 -6.52 0.43
N ALA A 22 6.22 -5.32 0.78
CA ALA A 22 7.27 -5.14 1.79
C ALA A 22 6.81 -5.52 3.22
N SER A 23 5.55 -5.23 3.56
CA SER A 23 4.97 -5.63 4.85
C SER A 23 4.66 -7.13 4.92
N LEU A 24 4.24 -7.75 3.81
CA LEU A 24 4.14 -9.21 3.72
C LEU A 24 5.51 -9.87 3.84
N SER A 25 6.54 -9.35 3.15
CA SER A 25 7.88 -9.92 3.27
C SER A 25 8.42 -9.82 4.70
N ASP A 26 8.14 -8.72 5.41
CA ASP A 26 8.56 -8.60 6.82
C ASP A 26 7.82 -9.58 7.72
N LEU A 27 6.51 -9.79 7.50
CA LEU A 27 5.73 -10.74 8.28
C LEU A 27 6.22 -12.19 8.15
N PHE A 28 6.71 -12.59 6.97
CA PHE A 28 7.19 -13.96 6.71
C PHE A 28 8.69 -14.15 6.97
N VAL A 29 9.53 -13.17 6.62
CA VAL A 29 10.99 -13.29 6.61
C VAL A 29 11.65 -12.47 7.73
N GLY A 30 10.94 -11.49 8.31
CA GLY A 30 11.49 -10.58 9.31
C GLY A 30 12.51 -9.61 8.73
N ILE A 31 12.41 -9.27 7.44
CA ILE A 31 13.21 -8.25 6.76
C ILE A 31 12.23 -7.52 5.84
N PRO A 32 12.18 -6.17 5.76
CA PRO A 32 13.16 -5.16 6.17
C PRO A 32 12.88 -4.36 7.47
N PHE A 33 11.79 -4.63 8.19
CA PHE A 33 11.34 -3.84 9.34
C PHE A 33 11.58 -4.49 10.72
N SER A 34 12.03 -5.76 10.77
CA SER A 34 12.36 -6.44 12.03
C SER A 34 13.61 -5.88 12.72
N GLY A 35 13.40 -4.91 13.61
CA GLY A 35 14.44 -4.38 14.52
C GLY A 35 13.99 -4.21 15.98
N SER A 36 12.72 -4.49 16.30
CA SER A 36 12.18 -4.30 17.67
C SER A 36 11.05 -5.30 18.00
N GLU A 37 10.90 -5.64 19.29
CA GLU A 37 9.94 -6.61 19.86
C GLU A 37 8.45 -6.34 19.54
N HIS A 38 8.12 -5.26 18.81
CA HIS A 38 6.75 -4.85 18.46
C HIS A 38 6.50 -4.68 16.95
N THR A 39 7.39 -5.15 16.07
CA THR A 39 7.27 -4.93 14.61
C THR A 39 6.07 -5.62 13.97
N ARG A 40 5.60 -6.76 14.51
CA ARG A 40 4.45 -7.49 13.95
C ARG A 40 3.15 -6.70 13.91
N MET A 41 2.93 -5.81 14.88
CA MET A 41 1.74 -4.95 14.85
C MET A 41 1.83 -3.92 13.71
N MET A 42 3.03 -3.41 13.44
CA MET A 42 3.29 -2.47 12.36
C MET A 42 3.07 -3.12 10.98
N ASP A 43 3.49 -4.37 10.78
CA ASP A 43 3.28 -5.08 9.51
C ASP A 43 1.79 -5.25 9.20
N ILE A 44 1.00 -5.64 10.21
CA ILE A 44 -0.45 -5.77 10.08
C ILE A 44 -1.08 -4.41 9.74
N LEU A 45 -0.65 -3.34 10.41
CA LEU A 45 -1.14 -1.99 10.13
C LEU A 45 -0.80 -1.54 8.70
N PHE A 46 0.40 -1.86 8.20
CA PHE A 46 0.79 -1.55 6.82
C PHE A 46 0.01 -2.37 5.79
N ILE A 47 -0.26 -3.64 6.06
CA ILE A 47 -1.10 -4.48 5.20
C ILE A 47 -2.53 -3.91 5.13
N VAL A 48 -3.12 -3.55 6.26
CA VAL A 48 -4.47 -2.97 6.31
C VAL A 48 -4.52 -1.61 5.61
N ALA A 49 -3.56 -0.72 5.92
CA ALA A 49 -3.51 0.61 5.32
C ALA A 49 -3.30 0.55 3.79
N SER A 50 -2.37 -0.29 3.32
CA SER A 50 -2.15 -0.46 1.88
C SER A 50 -3.38 -1.04 1.17
N GLY A 51 -4.09 -2.00 1.79
CA GLY A 51 -5.35 -2.53 1.28
C GLY A 51 -6.44 -1.46 1.12
N ILE A 52 -6.59 -0.57 2.12
CA ILE A 52 -7.55 0.55 2.05
C ILE A 52 -7.19 1.50 0.90
N VAL A 53 -5.90 1.87 0.77
CA VAL A 53 -5.45 2.77 -0.29
C VAL A 53 -5.64 2.16 -1.69
N ILE A 54 -5.35 0.87 -1.87
CA ILE A 54 -5.60 0.17 -3.13
C ILE A 54 -7.10 0.17 -3.44
N TYR A 55 -7.95 -0.18 -2.47
CA TYR A 55 -9.40 -0.18 -2.66
C TYR A 55 -9.94 1.20 -3.06
N LEU A 56 -9.55 2.25 -2.34
CA LEU A 56 -9.95 3.62 -2.64
C LEU A 56 -9.42 4.09 -3.98
N GLY A 57 -8.16 3.78 -4.31
CA GLY A 57 -7.54 4.12 -5.58
C GLY A 57 -8.25 3.45 -6.76
N LEU A 58 -8.63 2.17 -6.63
CA LEU A 58 -9.39 1.47 -7.67
C LEU A 58 -10.79 2.05 -7.86
N ASN A 59 -11.46 2.47 -6.78
CA ASN A 59 -12.74 3.18 -6.90
C ASN A 59 -12.56 4.54 -7.57
N ALA A 60 -11.59 5.35 -7.14
CA ALA A 60 -11.30 6.63 -7.78
C ALA A 60 -10.93 6.46 -9.26
N TYR A 61 -10.22 5.39 -9.63
CA TYR A 61 -9.87 5.11 -11.01
C TYR A 61 -11.10 4.81 -11.90
N LYS A 62 -12.12 4.14 -11.35
CA LYS A 62 -13.39 3.89 -12.06
C LYS A 62 -14.14 5.19 -12.36
N ASP A 63 -14.05 6.19 -11.48
CA ASP A 63 -14.67 7.50 -11.71
C ASP A 63 -14.00 8.29 -12.85
N PHE A 64 -12.78 7.92 -13.24
CA PHE A 64 -12.04 8.47 -14.38
C PHE A 64 -12.10 7.58 -15.65
N SER A 65 -12.93 6.54 -15.65
CA SER A 65 -13.18 5.65 -16.80
C SER A 65 -14.56 5.91 -17.40
#